data_AF-A0A2S9J5M5-F1
#
_entry.id   AF-A0A2S9J5M5-F1
#
_cell.length_a   1.000
_cell.length_b   1.000
_cell.length_c   1.000
_cell.angle_alpha   90.00
_cell.angle_beta   90.00
_cell.angle_gamma   90.00
#
_symmetry.space_group_name_H-M   'P 1'
#
loop_
_entity.id
_entity.type
_entity.pdbx_description
1 polymer ?
#
loop_
_entity_poly.entity_id
_entity_poly.type
_entity_poly.pdbx_seq_one_letter_code
_entity_poly.pdbx_strand_id
1 'polypeptide(L)'
;MKIYLWGSTFCGVTFVTYLLNTNGRFLDLMDYIEEPQFFLLCVLTFALLWLYMWWISRLVRLLFVLLSKMRPSFRWPMYGAYFLTVGLSITTFHLCLLHFLYSLVNSGIVASGYMRIGFPIFVTILFVYTSLVLWKPSCSVFHDSHIRRWWKKGRRAVQWKDRQLALSVGDMYGNGVAEQDDAHKIGHSSGGASKSVPSVVVEPVPLLDKVRILDILIYLSTRNGGVLYLMDGRVLYTKYTANVIASWLANEWFLKVGKGRYVNMFHLRRSKTSKYHLVAPPAAMNALCGAGNLDDRKLRKLLSVTEWFEGNLAQHEKARVNLPVDCWDEYFAY
;
A
#
# COMPACT_ATOMS: atom_id res chain seq x y z
N MET A 1 0.15 13.31 -14.21
CA MET A 1 0.07 14.10 -12.95
C MET A 1 1.38 14.14 -12.14
N LYS A 2 2.20 13.07 -12.04
CA LYS A 2 3.45 13.10 -11.23
C LYS A 2 4.58 13.98 -11.78
N ILE A 3 4.75 14.05 -13.10
CA ILE A 3 5.82 14.83 -13.73
C ILE A 3 5.65 16.33 -13.44
N TYR A 4 4.42 16.82 -13.46
CA TYR A 4 4.09 18.23 -13.17
C TYR A 4 4.49 18.68 -11.76
N LEU A 5 4.35 17.80 -10.75
CA LEU A 5 4.68 18.15 -9.36
C LEU A 5 6.20 18.31 -9.14
N TRP A 6 7.01 17.51 -9.84
CA TRP A 6 8.47 17.59 -9.76
C TRP A 6 8.98 18.85 -10.47
N GLY A 7 8.43 19.17 -11.64
CA GLY A 7 8.76 20.39 -12.37
C GLY A 7 8.45 21.65 -11.54
N SER A 8 7.24 21.77 -10.99
CA SER A 8 6.87 22.95 -10.20
C SER A 8 7.73 23.12 -8.95
N THR A 9 8.09 22.03 -8.28
CA THR A 9 8.92 22.11 -7.08
C THR A 9 10.36 22.46 -7.43
N PHE A 10 10.90 21.90 -8.51
CA PHE A 10 12.24 22.24 -8.98
C PHE A 10 12.34 23.73 -9.37
N CYS A 11 11.36 24.26 -10.10
CA CYS A 11 11.27 25.68 -10.41
C CYS A 11 11.17 26.53 -9.14
N GLY A 12 10.34 26.13 -8.18
CA GLY A 12 10.20 26.83 -6.90
C GLY A 12 11.49 26.86 -6.09
N VAL A 13 12.21 25.73 -5.98
CA VAL A 13 13.51 25.66 -5.29
C VAL A 13 14.55 26.50 -6.02
N THR A 14 14.57 26.48 -7.36
CA THR A 14 15.49 27.31 -8.15
C THR A 14 15.23 28.80 -7.91
N PHE A 15 13.96 29.22 -7.91
CA PHE A 15 13.57 30.60 -7.62
C PHE A 15 13.96 31.03 -6.20
N VAL A 16 13.70 30.18 -5.19
CA VAL A 16 14.11 30.45 -3.81
C VAL A 16 15.63 30.51 -3.67
N THR A 17 16.35 29.61 -4.35
CA THR A 17 17.82 29.60 -4.38
C THR A 17 18.35 30.92 -4.92
N TYR A 18 17.80 31.38 -6.05
CA TYR A 18 18.14 32.66 -6.64
C TYR A 18 17.90 33.80 -5.64
N LEU A 19 16.69 33.88 -5.08
CA LEU A 19 16.28 34.94 -4.16
C LEU A 19 17.14 35.01 -2.89
N LEU A 20 17.57 33.85 -2.35
CA LEU A 20 18.47 33.79 -1.20
C LEU A 20 19.90 34.25 -1.52
N ASN A 21 20.38 33.99 -2.75
CA ASN A 21 21.73 34.42 -3.14
C ASN A 21 21.79 35.90 -3.55
N THR A 22 20.74 36.43 -4.18
CA THR A 22 20.70 37.84 -4.61
C THR A 22 20.26 38.81 -3.50
N ASN A 23 19.69 38.30 -2.41
CA ASN A 23 19.14 39.10 -1.31
C ASN A 23 18.22 40.23 -1.84
N GLY A 24 18.49 41.49 -1.47
CA GLY A 24 17.73 42.67 -1.89
C GLY A 24 18.01 43.16 -3.31
N ARG A 25 19.01 42.61 -4.02
CA ARG A 25 19.41 43.01 -5.39
C ARG A 25 18.90 42.03 -6.45
N PHE A 26 17.70 41.50 -6.25
CA PHE A 26 17.13 40.47 -7.13
C PHE A 26 16.85 40.93 -8.58
N LEU A 27 16.95 42.23 -8.87
CA LEU A 27 16.73 42.78 -10.22
C LEU A 27 18.02 42.81 -11.07
N ASP A 28 19.19 42.68 -10.45
CA ASP A 28 20.50 42.78 -11.12
C ASP A 28 20.91 41.43 -11.74
N LEU A 29 19.98 40.75 -12.41
CA LEU A 29 20.12 39.37 -12.87
C LEU A 29 21.29 39.17 -13.85
N MET A 30 21.55 40.16 -14.71
CA MET A 30 22.62 40.08 -15.70
C MET A 30 24.00 40.06 -15.03
N ASP A 31 24.21 40.91 -14.03
CA ASP A 31 25.50 41.02 -13.32
C ASP A 31 25.88 39.71 -12.61
N TYR A 32 24.88 39.00 -12.06
CA TYR A 32 25.11 37.72 -11.37
C TYR A 32 25.38 36.54 -12.31
N ILE A 33 24.86 36.56 -13.54
CA ILE A 33 25.05 35.46 -14.50
C ILE A 33 26.49 35.46 -15.05
N GLU A 34 27.17 36.59 -15.05
CA GLU A 34 28.55 36.68 -15.53
C GLU A 34 29.59 36.22 -14.48
N GLU A 35 29.20 36.14 -13.20
CA GLU A 35 30.13 35.88 -12.11
C GLU A 35 30.20 34.37 -11.74
N PRO A 36 31.35 33.68 -11.91
CA PRO A 36 31.45 32.24 -11.69
C PRO A 36 31.23 31.84 -10.21
N GLN A 37 31.52 32.74 -9.28
CA GLN A 37 31.29 32.51 -7.85
C GLN A 37 29.80 32.43 -7.52
N PHE A 38 28.96 33.17 -8.26
CA PHE A 38 27.51 33.13 -8.08
C PHE A 38 26.95 31.75 -8.40
N PHE A 39 27.41 31.09 -9.48
CA PHE A 39 26.96 29.73 -9.81
C PHE A 39 27.34 28.72 -8.74
N LEU A 40 28.56 28.80 -8.20
CA LEU A 40 28.99 27.91 -7.12
C LEU A 40 28.09 28.08 -5.87
N LEU A 41 27.84 29.32 -5.46
CA LEU A 41 26.93 29.64 -4.36
C LEU A 41 25.50 29.18 -4.65
N CYS A 42 25.03 29.33 -5.90
CA CYS A 42 23.71 28.87 -6.33
C CYS A 42 23.57 27.35 -6.22
N VAL A 43 24.54 26.58 -6.71
CA VAL A 43 24.55 25.10 -6.61
C VAL A 43 24.61 24.65 -5.15
N LEU A 44 25.45 25.28 -4.33
CA LEU A 44 25.55 24.97 -2.90
C LEU A 44 24.25 25.26 -2.16
N THR A 45 23.65 26.43 -2.38
CA THR A 45 22.36 26.82 -1.80
C THR A 45 21.24 25.90 -2.26
N PHE A 46 21.23 25.48 -3.53
CA PHE A 46 20.27 24.51 -4.04
C PHE A 46 20.38 23.16 -3.32
N ALA A 47 21.61 22.62 -3.19
CA ALA A 47 21.86 21.38 -2.47
C ALA A 47 21.46 21.47 -0.99
N LEU A 48 21.70 22.63 -0.37
CA LEU A 48 21.33 22.94 1.00
C LEU A 48 19.81 22.94 1.21
N LEU A 49 19.07 23.65 0.35
CA LEU A 49 17.62 23.67 0.39
C LEU A 49 17.04 22.27 0.19
N TRP A 50 17.64 21.46 -0.69
CA TRP A 50 17.25 20.07 -0.88
C TRP A 50 17.42 19.25 0.40
N LEU A 51 18.54 19.43 1.12
CA LEU A 51 18.80 18.81 2.41
C LEU A 51 17.80 19.26 3.48
N TYR A 52 17.44 20.55 3.51
CA TYR A 52 16.43 21.08 4.42
C TYR A 52 15.06 20.47 4.15
N MET A 53 14.63 20.45 2.90
CA MET A 53 13.36 19.84 2.50
C MET A 53 13.30 18.35 2.88
N TRP A 54 14.42 17.64 2.74
CA TRP A 54 14.55 16.25 3.18
C TRP A 54 14.42 16.11 4.70
N TRP A 55 15.10 16.96 5.46
CA TRP A 55 15.08 16.95 6.92
C TRP A 55 13.69 17.29 7.49
N ILE A 56 13.05 18.34 6.98
CA ILE A 56 11.67 18.73 7.34
C ILE A 56 10.72 17.57 7.09
N SER A 57 10.83 16.92 5.93
CA SER A 57 9.99 15.76 5.59
C SER A 57 10.18 14.58 6.53
N ARG A 58 11.39 14.39 7.09
CA ARG A 58 11.66 13.38 8.11
C ARG A 58 11.04 13.73 9.46
N LEU A 59 11.19 14.99 9.89
CA LEU A 59 10.64 15.45 11.17
C LEU A 59 9.11 15.43 11.18
N VAL A 60 8.44 15.87 10.10
CA VAL A 60 6.97 15.80 9.97
C VAL A 60 6.46 14.37 10.13
N ARG A 61 7.18 13.42 9.54
CA ARG A 61 6.81 12.01 9.68
C ARG A 61 6.96 11.52 11.11
N LEU A 62 8.08 11.85 11.75
CA LEU A 62 8.32 11.48 13.14
C LEU A 62 7.22 12.08 14.04
N LEU A 63 6.84 13.33 13.79
CA LEU A 63 5.70 13.99 14.43
C LEU A 63 4.40 13.19 14.24
N PHE A 64 4.02 12.82 13.00
CA PHE A 64 2.80 12.04 12.78
C PHE A 64 2.81 10.67 13.46
N VAL A 65 3.96 10.00 13.52
CA VAL A 65 4.11 8.73 14.24
C VAL A 65 3.90 8.94 15.74
N LEU A 66 4.46 9.99 16.32
CA LEU A 66 4.26 10.32 17.74
C LEU A 66 2.80 10.71 18.01
N LEU A 67 2.21 11.56 17.17
CA LEU A 67 0.82 11.99 17.28
C LEU A 67 -0.16 10.80 17.19
N SER A 68 0.15 9.77 16.39
CA SER A 68 -0.69 8.56 16.29
C SER A 68 -0.77 7.76 17.59
N LYS A 69 0.20 7.92 18.49
CA LYS A 69 0.28 7.23 19.77
C LYS A 69 -0.20 8.08 20.95
N MET A 70 -0.41 9.38 20.73
CA MET A 70 -0.69 10.34 21.80
C MET A 70 -2.18 10.67 21.93
N ARG A 71 -2.58 11.12 23.14
CA ARG A 71 -3.94 11.59 23.43
C ARG A 71 -4.26 12.89 22.65
N PRO A 72 -5.52 13.14 22.29
CA PRO A 72 -5.92 14.30 21.49
C PRO A 72 -5.55 15.67 22.10
N SER A 73 -5.56 15.78 23.43
CA SER A 73 -5.26 17.02 24.16
C SER A 73 -3.81 17.50 23.99
N PHE A 74 -2.87 16.60 23.68
CA PHE A 74 -1.45 16.92 23.56
C PHE A 74 -1.00 17.26 22.13
N ARG A 75 -1.93 17.43 21.18
CA ARG A 75 -1.57 17.65 19.77
C ARG A 75 -0.98 19.04 19.50
N TRP A 76 -1.53 20.09 20.11
CA TRP A 76 -1.07 21.47 19.90
C TRP A 76 0.37 21.74 20.37
N PRO A 77 0.76 21.35 21.61
CA PRO A 77 2.15 21.48 22.05
C PRO A 77 3.14 20.76 21.14
N MET A 78 2.74 19.62 20.56
CA MET A 78 3.59 18.86 19.64
C MET A 78 3.82 19.59 18.32
N TYR A 79 2.84 20.33 17.80
CA TYR A 79 3.07 21.19 16.64
C TYR A 79 4.05 22.32 16.96
N GLY A 80 3.90 22.97 18.12
CA GLY A 80 4.86 23.98 18.59
C GLY A 80 6.28 23.43 18.73
N ALA A 81 6.43 22.27 19.39
CA ALA A 81 7.71 21.58 19.53
C ALA A 81 8.31 21.20 18.18
N TYR A 82 7.49 20.79 17.22
CA TYR A 82 7.93 20.51 15.86
C TYR A 82 8.48 21.76 15.15
N PHE A 83 7.75 22.88 15.17
CA PHE A 83 8.23 24.14 14.58
C PHE A 83 9.53 24.62 15.25
N LEU A 84 9.61 24.51 16.58
CA LEU A 84 10.82 24.85 17.33
C LEU A 84 12.00 23.95 16.92
N THR A 85 11.78 22.64 16.80
CA THR A 85 12.83 21.68 16.41
C THR A 85 13.31 21.92 14.98
N VAL A 86 12.39 22.14 14.04
CA VAL A 86 12.72 22.45 12.64
C VAL A 86 13.45 23.78 12.55
N GLY A 87 12.90 24.82 13.18
CA GLY A 87 13.47 26.16 13.22
C GLY A 87 14.89 26.13 13.77
N LEU A 88 15.08 25.67 15.00
CA LEU A 88 16.39 25.63 15.66
C LEU A 88 17.41 24.80 14.88
N SER A 89 17.04 23.60 14.42
CA SER A 89 18.00 22.74 13.71
C SER A 89 18.46 23.34 12.38
N ILE A 90 17.52 23.87 11.59
CA ILE A 90 17.83 24.41 10.27
C ILE A 90 18.50 25.78 10.36
N THR A 91 18.01 26.70 11.20
CA THR A 91 18.63 28.03 11.33
C THR A 91 20.05 27.93 11.90
N THR A 92 20.29 27.08 12.91
CA THR A 92 21.63 26.90 13.47
C THR A 92 22.57 26.34 12.41
N PHE A 93 22.17 25.28 11.71
CA PHE A 93 23.00 24.69 10.65
C PHE A 93 23.25 25.69 9.51
N HIS A 94 22.23 26.46 9.11
CA HIS A 94 22.35 27.49 8.10
C HIS A 94 23.35 28.58 8.49
N LEU A 95 23.25 29.10 9.72
CA LEU A 95 24.17 30.12 10.23
C LEU A 95 25.59 29.59 10.38
N CYS A 96 25.78 28.35 10.82
CA CYS A 96 27.10 27.72 10.89
C CYS A 96 27.74 27.59 9.50
N LEU A 97 26.98 27.12 8.50
CA LEU A 97 27.50 26.98 7.14
C LEU A 97 27.80 28.35 6.52
N LEU A 98 26.92 29.32 6.72
CA LEU A 98 27.14 30.67 6.26
C LEU A 98 28.40 31.25 6.91
N HIS A 99 28.60 31.01 8.21
CA HIS A 99 29.77 31.53 8.93
C HIS A 99 31.06 30.93 8.38
N PHE A 100 31.04 29.63 8.09
CA PHE A 100 32.12 28.94 7.41
C PHE A 100 32.39 29.54 6.02
N LEU A 101 31.37 29.73 5.18
CA LEU A 101 31.54 30.34 3.85
C LEU A 101 32.12 31.75 3.91
N TYR A 102 31.62 32.59 4.81
CA TYR A 102 32.12 33.96 5.01
C TYR A 102 33.56 33.99 5.54
N SER A 103 33.93 33.04 6.41
CA SER A 103 35.32 32.89 6.88
C SER A 103 36.29 32.54 5.76
N LEU A 104 35.87 31.80 4.73
CA LEU A 104 36.71 31.49 3.56
C LEU A 104 37.00 32.73 2.71
N VAL A 105 36.11 33.72 2.73
CA VAL A 105 36.20 34.95 1.94
C VAL A 105 36.76 36.12 2.77
N ASN A 106 37.25 35.86 3.99
CA ASN A 106 37.71 36.89 4.94
C ASN A 106 36.70 38.04 5.17
N SER A 107 35.41 37.73 5.08
CA SER A 107 34.33 38.69 5.29
C SER A 107 33.45 38.26 6.46
N GLY A 108 32.85 39.23 7.16
CA GLY A 108 31.94 38.94 8.27
C GLY A 108 30.49 38.83 7.80
N ILE A 109 29.73 37.86 8.32
CA ILE A 109 28.28 37.76 8.10
C ILE A 109 27.57 39.09 8.40
N VAL A 110 27.95 39.75 9.49
CA VAL A 110 27.33 41.01 9.91
C VAL A 110 27.61 42.13 8.90
N ALA A 111 28.85 42.19 8.40
CA ALA A 111 29.28 43.19 7.42
C ALA A 111 28.55 43.05 6.07
N SER A 112 28.17 41.82 5.70
CA SER A 112 27.40 41.56 4.48
C SER A 112 25.95 42.08 4.50
N GLY A 113 25.44 42.47 5.67
CA GLY A 113 24.03 42.84 5.85
C GLY A 113 23.06 41.65 5.81
N TYR A 114 23.54 40.41 5.66
CA TYR A 114 22.71 39.21 5.58
C TYR A 114 21.75 39.06 6.78
N MET A 115 22.23 39.31 8.00
CA MET A 115 21.40 39.19 9.21
C MET A 115 20.19 40.12 9.21
N ARG A 116 20.28 41.27 8.54
CA ARG A 116 19.21 42.27 8.50
C ARG A 116 18.18 41.99 7.41
N ILE A 117 18.63 41.52 6.25
CA ILE A 117 17.76 41.38 5.05
C ILE A 117 17.57 39.92 4.67
N GLY A 118 18.66 39.16 4.48
CA GLY A 118 18.60 37.78 4.02
C GLY A 118 18.02 36.80 5.05
N PHE A 119 18.42 36.93 6.32
CA PHE A 119 17.98 36.01 7.38
C PHE A 119 16.46 36.04 7.63
N PRO A 120 15.79 37.21 7.72
CA PRO A 120 14.33 37.27 7.80
C PRO A 120 13.63 36.59 6.62
N ILE A 121 14.10 36.85 5.39
CA ILE A 121 13.56 36.24 4.17
C ILE A 121 13.67 34.71 4.25
N PHE A 122 14.84 34.21 4.64
CA PHE A 122 15.08 32.78 4.85
C PHE A 122 14.12 32.17 5.87
N VAL A 123 13.97 32.81 7.05
CA VAL A 123 13.07 32.34 8.10
C VAL A 123 11.62 32.33 7.63
N THR A 124 11.17 33.34 6.89
CA THR A 124 9.82 33.39 6.33
C THR A 124 9.58 32.25 5.34
N ILE A 125 10.51 32.02 4.41
CA ILE A 125 10.42 30.91 3.43
C ILE A 125 10.40 29.56 4.15
N LEU A 126 11.27 29.38 5.15
CA LEU A 126 11.32 28.18 5.97
C LEU A 126 9.98 27.96 6.69
N PHE A 127 9.40 29.01 7.28
CA PHE A 127 8.13 28.93 8.00
C PHE A 127 6.96 28.57 7.06
N VAL A 128 6.88 29.23 5.90
CA VAL A 128 5.84 28.96 4.88
C VAL A 128 5.94 27.52 4.39
N TYR A 129 7.14 27.07 4.03
CA TYR A 129 7.34 25.70 3.57
C TYR A 129 7.02 24.67 4.66
N THR A 130 7.50 24.90 5.89
CA THR A 130 7.25 24.03 7.05
C THR A 130 5.75 23.90 7.33
N SER A 131 5.02 25.02 7.28
CA SER A 131 3.56 25.07 7.44
C SER A 131 2.83 24.32 6.33
N LEU A 132 3.27 24.50 5.07
CA LEU A 132 2.70 23.82 3.91
C LEU A 132 2.87 22.30 4.00
N VAL A 133 4.06 21.81 4.39
CA VAL A 133 4.30 20.38 4.56
C VAL A 133 3.49 19.81 5.74
N LEU A 134 3.31 20.59 6.81
CA LEU A 134 2.49 20.18 7.94
C LEU A 134 1.01 20.07 7.58
N TRP A 135 0.47 21.06 6.85
CA TRP A 135 -0.93 21.08 6.44
C TRP A 135 -1.24 20.03 5.37
N LYS A 136 -0.37 19.91 4.36
CA LYS A 136 -0.56 18.99 3.24
C LYS A 136 0.73 18.21 2.98
N PRO A 137 0.94 17.09 3.70
CA PRO A 137 2.15 16.28 3.56
C PRO A 137 2.38 15.74 2.15
N SER A 138 1.32 15.60 1.34
CA SER A 138 1.40 15.19 -0.06
C SER A 138 2.12 16.19 -0.97
N CYS A 139 2.27 17.44 -0.54
CA CYS A 139 3.04 18.45 -1.27
C CYS A 139 4.56 18.34 -1.00
N SER A 140 5.01 17.52 -0.04
CA SER A 140 6.45 17.30 0.15
C SER A 140 7.01 16.45 -0.98
N VAL A 141 8.10 16.92 -1.59
CA VAL A 141 8.89 16.20 -2.63
C VAL A 141 9.24 14.78 -2.19
N PHE A 142 9.54 14.61 -0.90
CA PHE A 142 10.00 13.34 -0.35
C PHE A 142 8.88 12.47 0.24
N HIS A 143 7.64 12.95 0.24
CA HIS A 143 6.51 12.19 0.77
C HIS A 143 6.38 10.82 0.08
N ASP A 144 6.42 10.87 -1.26
CA ASP A 144 6.19 9.74 -2.15
C ASP A 144 7.33 8.71 -2.15
N SER A 145 8.57 9.19 -2.06
CA SER A 145 9.77 8.33 -2.01
C SER A 145 9.83 7.57 -0.69
N HIS A 146 9.49 8.23 0.41
CA HIS A 146 9.51 7.63 1.73
C HIS A 146 8.32 6.72 2.01
N ILE A 147 7.11 7.01 1.49
CA ILE A 147 5.97 6.07 1.55
C ILE A 147 6.33 4.79 0.82
N ARG A 148 6.88 4.88 -0.40
CA ARG A 148 7.27 3.69 -1.19
C ARG A 148 8.35 2.86 -0.49
N ARG A 149 9.38 3.50 0.08
CA ARG A 149 10.43 2.78 0.84
C ARG A 149 9.88 2.07 2.07
N TRP A 150 8.97 2.71 2.81
CA TRP A 150 8.33 2.09 3.98
C TRP A 150 7.36 0.98 3.60
N TRP A 151 6.55 1.15 2.55
CA TRP A 151 5.72 0.07 2.03
C TRP A 151 6.55 -1.14 1.58
N LYS A 152 7.74 -0.92 1.01
CA LYS A 152 8.68 -2.01 0.70
C LYS A 152 9.21 -2.67 1.98
N LYS A 153 9.64 -1.90 2.99
CA LYS A 153 10.13 -2.45 4.27
C LYS A 153 9.04 -3.17 5.06
N GLY A 154 7.84 -2.61 5.17
CA GLY A 154 6.68 -3.23 5.82
C GLY A 154 6.27 -4.53 5.14
N ARG A 155 6.25 -4.57 3.80
CA ARG A 155 6.01 -5.84 3.07
C ARG A 155 7.08 -6.89 3.36
N ARG A 156 8.34 -6.50 3.45
CA ARG A 156 9.43 -7.42 3.83
C ARG A 156 9.29 -7.92 5.27
N ALA A 157 8.90 -7.05 6.21
CA ALA A 157 8.69 -7.45 7.61
C ALA A 157 7.50 -8.42 7.75
N VAL A 158 6.39 -8.17 7.05
CA VAL A 158 5.25 -9.10 7.00
C VAL A 158 5.66 -10.43 6.37
N GLN A 159 6.33 -10.39 5.21
CA GLN A 159 6.85 -11.61 4.57
C GLN A 159 7.82 -12.40 5.46
N TRP A 160 8.64 -11.70 6.24
CA TRP A 160 9.56 -12.34 7.18
C TRP A 160 8.80 -13.01 8.33
N LYS A 161 7.77 -12.35 8.87
CA LYS A 161 6.90 -12.93 9.90
C LYS A 161 6.09 -14.13 9.38
N ASP A 162 5.57 -14.04 8.16
CA ASP A 162 4.86 -15.14 7.49
C ASP A 162 5.79 -16.35 7.27
N ARG A 163 7.06 -16.11 6.93
CA ARG A 163 8.08 -17.17 6.82
C ARG A 163 8.39 -17.81 8.16
N GLN A 164 8.53 -17.02 9.23
CA GLN A 164 8.75 -17.58 10.57
C GLN A 164 7.56 -18.41 11.05
N LEU A 165 6.34 -17.96 10.79
CA LEU A 165 5.12 -18.73 11.09
C LEU A 165 5.04 -20.02 10.27
N ALA A 166 5.40 -19.98 8.98
CA ALA A 166 5.43 -21.17 8.14
C ALA A 166 6.46 -22.21 8.63
N LEU A 167 7.64 -21.76 9.09
CA LEU A 167 8.65 -22.64 9.68
C LEU A 167 8.18 -23.22 11.02
N SER A 168 7.59 -22.42 11.91
CA SER A 168 7.07 -22.92 13.19
C SER A 168 5.92 -23.92 13.04
N VAL A 169 5.10 -23.77 11.99
CA VAL A 169 4.04 -24.73 11.67
C VAL A 169 4.63 -25.99 11.04
N GLY A 170 5.64 -25.87 10.17
CA GLY A 170 6.36 -26.99 9.61
C GLY A 170 6.98 -27.91 10.68
N ASP A 171 7.62 -27.33 11.70
CA ASP A 171 8.23 -28.09 12.79
C ASP A 171 7.18 -28.78 13.68
N MET A 172 5.98 -28.22 13.79
CA MET A 172 4.88 -28.77 14.60
C MET A 172 4.20 -29.97 13.92
N TYR A 173 4.21 -30.04 12.59
CA TYR A 173 3.62 -31.17 11.81
C TYR A 173 4.68 -32.14 11.26
N GLY A 174 5.94 -31.73 11.14
CA GLY A 174 7.04 -32.54 10.58
C GLY A 174 7.55 -33.64 11.53
N ASN A 175 7.37 -33.48 12.85
CA ASN A 175 7.82 -34.48 13.83
C ASN A 175 6.78 -35.58 14.11
N GLY A 176 5.63 -35.60 13.43
CA GLY A 176 4.55 -36.57 13.70
C GLY A 176 4.38 -37.70 12.67
N VAL A 177 5.15 -37.73 11.58
CA VAL A 177 4.87 -38.65 10.44
C VAL A 177 6.08 -39.53 10.05
N ALA A 178 7.23 -39.39 10.71
CA ALA A 178 8.43 -40.17 10.36
C ALA A 178 8.66 -41.44 11.19
N GLU A 179 7.75 -41.81 12.10
CA GLU A 179 7.97 -42.92 13.04
C GLU A 179 6.78 -43.89 13.13
N GLN A 180 6.28 -44.37 11.98
CA GLN A 180 5.34 -45.50 11.99
C GLN A 180 5.27 -46.24 10.64
N ASP A 181 6.39 -46.78 10.13
CA ASP A 181 6.33 -47.68 8.97
C ASP A 181 7.32 -48.86 8.98
N ASP A 182 7.91 -49.19 10.15
CA ASP A 182 8.82 -50.33 10.28
C ASP A 182 8.38 -51.30 11.40
N ALA A 183 7.25 -51.99 11.22
CA ALA A 183 6.97 -53.24 11.95
C ALA A 183 5.80 -54.06 11.39
N HIS A 184 5.98 -54.74 10.24
CA HIS A 184 5.46 -56.12 10.08
C HIS A 184 5.92 -56.77 8.76
N LYS A 185 6.99 -57.56 8.85
CA LYS A 185 7.29 -58.67 7.94
C LYS A 185 7.50 -59.91 8.79
N ILE A 186 6.70 -60.94 8.53
CA ILE A 186 6.85 -62.41 8.71
C ILE A 186 5.40 -62.95 8.58
N GLY A 187 5.01 -63.91 7.75
CA GLY A 187 5.69 -64.81 6.82
C GLY A 187 4.63 -65.69 6.12
N HIS A 188 5.05 -66.32 5.03
CA HIS A 188 4.52 -67.51 4.34
C HIS A 188 3.07 -67.98 4.54
N SER A 189 2.31 -68.17 3.45
CA SER A 189 2.22 -69.49 2.76
C SER A 189 1.11 -69.56 1.68
N SER A 190 1.46 -70.31 0.61
CA SER A 190 0.59 -71.12 -0.28
C SER A 190 -0.47 -70.48 -1.21
N GLY A 191 -0.16 -70.55 -2.51
CA GLY A 191 -0.88 -71.43 -3.45
C GLY A 191 -2.26 -70.99 -3.94
N GLY A 192 -2.32 -70.52 -5.20
CA GLY A 192 -3.60 -70.39 -5.91
C GLY A 192 -3.44 -69.74 -7.28
N ALA A 193 -3.38 -70.56 -8.33
CA ALA A 193 -3.39 -70.11 -9.71
C ALA A 193 -4.65 -69.30 -10.02
N SER A 194 -4.49 -68.06 -10.50
CA SER A 194 -5.57 -67.28 -11.09
C SER A 194 -5.06 -66.54 -12.33
N LYS A 195 -5.90 -66.61 -13.37
CA LYS A 195 -5.66 -66.18 -14.74
C LYS A 195 -5.27 -64.70 -14.84
N SER A 196 -4.21 -64.43 -15.61
CA SER A 196 -3.78 -63.10 -16.01
C SER A 196 -4.80 -62.44 -16.94
N VAL A 197 -5.55 -61.48 -16.41
CA VAL A 197 -6.27 -60.47 -17.20
C VAL A 197 -5.27 -59.34 -17.52
N PRO A 198 -5.20 -58.82 -18.76
CA PRO A 198 -4.29 -57.73 -19.09
C PRO A 198 -4.67 -56.48 -18.28
N SER A 199 -3.74 -56.01 -17.46
CA SER A 199 -3.85 -54.74 -16.75
C SER A 199 -3.81 -53.60 -17.75
N VAL A 200 -4.98 -53.09 -18.14
CA VAL A 200 -5.09 -51.77 -18.74
C VAL A 200 -4.64 -50.79 -17.68
N VAL A 201 -3.44 -50.22 -17.85
CA VAL A 201 -2.99 -49.05 -17.09
C VAL A 201 -3.86 -47.90 -17.53
N VAL A 202 -5.00 -47.73 -16.85
CA VAL A 202 -5.78 -46.50 -16.94
C VAL A 202 -4.97 -45.45 -16.19
N GLU A 203 -4.28 -44.59 -16.93
CA GLU A 203 -3.73 -43.37 -16.36
C GLU A 203 -4.86 -42.64 -15.62
N PRO A 204 -4.67 -42.22 -14.35
CA PRO A 204 -5.71 -41.52 -13.62
C PRO A 204 -6.01 -40.21 -14.35
N VAL A 205 -7.17 -40.16 -15.02
CA VAL A 205 -7.71 -38.92 -15.56
C VAL A 205 -7.79 -37.93 -14.41
N PRO A 206 -7.09 -36.79 -14.44
CA PRO A 206 -7.22 -35.80 -13.39
C PRO A 206 -8.69 -35.37 -13.34
N LEU A 207 -9.38 -35.68 -12.25
CA LEU A 207 -10.71 -35.12 -11.97
C LEU A 207 -10.55 -33.61 -11.85
N LEU A 208 -10.74 -32.92 -12.97
CA LEU A 208 -10.95 -31.48 -12.98
C LEU A 208 -12.30 -31.25 -12.33
N ASP A 209 -12.27 -30.96 -11.03
CA ASP A 209 -13.45 -30.51 -10.33
C ASP A 209 -13.90 -29.19 -10.97
N LYS A 210 -15.15 -29.17 -11.41
CA LYS A 210 -15.80 -28.00 -12.00
C LYS A 210 -16.81 -27.46 -11.02
N VAL A 211 -16.91 -26.13 -10.96
CA VAL A 211 -17.96 -25.44 -10.20
C VAL A 211 -18.71 -24.51 -11.13
N ARG A 212 -20.04 -24.45 -11.00
CA ARG A 212 -20.84 -23.50 -11.76
C ARG A 212 -20.53 -22.09 -11.27
N ILE A 213 -20.22 -21.16 -12.16
CA ILE A 213 -19.81 -19.81 -11.78
C ILE A 213 -20.93 -19.07 -11.04
N LEU A 214 -22.18 -19.34 -11.40
CA LEU A 214 -23.35 -18.84 -10.70
C LEU A 214 -23.35 -19.20 -9.20
N ASP A 215 -22.82 -20.36 -8.81
CA ASP A 215 -22.84 -20.79 -7.41
C ASP A 215 -21.76 -20.12 -6.56
N ILE A 216 -20.80 -19.42 -7.19
CA ILE A 216 -19.75 -18.68 -6.48
C ILE A 216 -20.33 -17.37 -5.94
N LEU A 217 -20.34 -17.20 -4.62
CA LEU A 217 -20.75 -15.98 -3.95
C LEU A 217 -19.59 -14.98 -3.78
N ILE A 218 -18.44 -15.47 -3.32
CA ILE A 218 -17.25 -14.64 -3.06
C ILE A 218 -16.02 -15.32 -3.66
N TYR A 219 -15.21 -14.54 -4.38
CA TYR A 219 -13.90 -14.93 -4.85
C TYR A 219 -12.84 -14.10 -4.11
N LEU A 220 -12.02 -14.77 -3.30
CA LEU A 220 -10.86 -14.17 -2.63
C LEU A 220 -9.57 -14.51 -3.37
N SER A 221 -9.01 -13.56 -4.09
CA SER A 221 -7.72 -13.69 -4.74
C SER A 221 -6.58 -13.47 -3.75
N THR A 222 -5.69 -14.45 -3.70
CA THR A 222 -4.41 -14.38 -3.01
C THR A 222 -3.28 -14.30 -4.03
N ARG A 223 -2.02 -14.38 -3.58
CA ARG A 223 -0.85 -14.40 -4.49
C ARG A 223 -0.65 -15.74 -5.20
N ASN A 224 -1.07 -16.83 -4.56
CA ASN A 224 -0.79 -18.20 -5.02
C ASN A 224 -2.05 -18.89 -5.55
N GLY A 225 -3.10 -18.12 -5.83
CA GLY A 225 -4.39 -18.64 -6.26
C GLY A 225 -5.55 -17.88 -5.65
N GLY A 226 -6.62 -18.59 -5.33
CA GLY A 226 -7.85 -18.02 -4.80
C GLY A 226 -8.64 -18.98 -3.93
N VAL A 227 -9.62 -18.42 -3.23
CA VAL A 227 -10.61 -19.17 -2.42
C VAL A 227 -11.99 -18.78 -2.91
N LEU A 228 -12.82 -19.77 -3.23
CA LEU A 228 -14.20 -19.61 -3.64
C LEU A 228 -15.10 -19.94 -2.46
N TYR A 229 -16.03 -19.05 -2.14
CA TYR A 229 -17.11 -19.31 -1.21
C TYR A 229 -18.38 -19.50 -2.01
N LEU A 230 -18.97 -20.69 -1.91
CA LEU A 230 -20.16 -21.05 -2.66
C LEU A 230 -21.44 -20.74 -1.89
N MET A 231 -22.54 -20.64 -2.62
CA MET A 231 -23.89 -20.40 -2.07
C MET A 231 -24.36 -21.52 -1.13
N ASP A 232 -23.87 -22.75 -1.33
CA ASP A 232 -24.17 -23.92 -0.49
C ASP A 232 -23.27 -24.04 0.76
N GLY A 233 -22.40 -23.05 1.00
CA GLY A 233 -21.52 -23.01 2.16
C GLY A 233 -20.16 -23.68 1.95
N ARG A 234 -19.95 -24.39 0.83
CA ARG A 234 -18.64 -24.99 0.53
C ARG A 234 -17.58 -23.94 0.27
N VAL A 235 -16.34 -24.28 0.64
CA VAL A 235 -15.15 -23.47 0.42
C VAL A 235 -14.19 -24.26 -0.46
N LEU A 236 -13.89 -23.72 -1.65
CA LEU A 236 -13.02 -24.37 -2.61
C LEU A 236 -11.73 -23.55 -2.79
N TYR A 237 -10.62 -24.24 -3.00
CA TYR A 237 -9.32 -23.62 -3.27
C TYR A 237 -8.99 -23.76 -4.74
N THR A 238 -8.47 -22.69 -5.35
CA THR A 238 -8.07 -22.69 -6.74
C THR A 238 -6.64 -22.19 -6.89
N LYS A 239 -5.90 -22.72 -7.87
CA LYS A 239 -4.58 -22.20 -8.24
C LYS A 239 -4.64 -20.90 -9.04
N TYR A 240 -5.81 -20.55 -9.58
CA TYR A 240 -6.00 -19.35 -10.39
C TYR A 240 -6.18 -18.10 -9.51
N THR A 241 -5.77 -16.94 -10.01
CA THR A 241 -5.99 -15.64 -9.35
C THR A 241 -7.17 -14.91 -9.99
N ALA A 242 -7.61 -13.76 -9.42
CA ALA A 242 -8.75 -12.99 -9.93
C ALA A 242 -8.65 -12.56 -11.41
N ASN A 243 -7.48 -12.67 -12.05
CA ASN A 243 -7.36 -12.44 -13.48
C ASN A 243 -8.22 -13.40 -14.30
N VAL A 244 -8.50 -14.61 -13.78
CA VAL A 244 -9.37 -15.59 -14.46
C VAL A 244 -10.82 -15.11 -14.56
N ILE A 245 -11.25 -14.21 -13.69
CA ILE A 245 -12.60 -13.64 -13.74
C ILE A 245 -12.80 -12.87 -15.06
N ALA A 246 -11.76 -12.22 -15.59
CA ALA A 246 -11.86 -11.45 -16.83
C ALA A 246 -12.12 -12.33 -18.07
N SER A 247 -11.77 -13.62 -18.01
CA SER A 247 -12.05 -14.58 -19.09
C SER A 247 -13.43 -15.22 -19.02
N TRP A 248 -14.19 -15.00 -17.95
CA TRP A 248 -15.54 -15.55 -17.82
C TRP A 248 -16.55 -14.72 -18.63
N LEU A 249 -17.55 -15.38 -19.19
CA LEU A 249 -18.71 -14.69 -19.77
C LEU A 249 -19.50 -13.97 -18.67
N ALA A 250 -19.57 -14.55 -17.48
CA ALA A 250 -20.17 -13.97 -16.29
C ALA A 250 -19.28 -12.91 -15.57
N ASN A 251 -18.23 -12.39 -16.22
CA ASN A 251 -17.29 -11.46 -15.56
C ASN A 251 -17.97 -10.22 -14.96
N GLU A 252 -19.01 -9.70 -15.61
CA GLU A 252 -19.78 -8.54 -15.16
C GLU A 252 -20.56 -8.81 -13.87
N TRP A 253 -20.82 -10.07 -13.52
CA TRP A 253 -21.46 -10.40 -12.25
C TRP A 253 -20.53 -10.14 -11.05
N PHE A 254 -19.21 -10.16 -11.25
CA PHE A 254 -18.23 -10.09 -10.19
C PHE A 254 -17.70 -8.66 -9.99
N LEU A 255 -18.12 -8.04 -8.89
CA LEU A 255 -17.65 -6.72 -8.51
C LEU A 255 -16.49 -6.80 -7.51
N LYS A 256 -15.44 -6.02 -7.75
CA LYS A 256 -14.37 -5.82 -6.78
C LYS A 256 -14.82 -4.88 -5.67
N VAL A 257 -14.89 -5.39 -4.44
CA VAL A 257 -15.34 -4.63 -3.24
C VAL A 257 -14.20 -4.34 -2.26
N GLY A 258 -13.02 -4.88 -2.53
CA GLY A 258 -11.80 -4.54 -1.82
C GLY A 258 -10.58 -5.22 -2.41
N LYS A 259 -9.44 -5.09 -1.73
CA LYS A 259 -8.18 -5.67 -2.21
C LYS A 259 -8.25 -7.20 -2.28
N GLY A 260 -8.26 -7.73 -3.50
CA GLY A 260 -8.32 -9.17 -3.76
C GLY A 260 -9.69 -9.80 -3.44
N ARG A 261 -10.75 -8.99 -3.25
CA ARG A 261 -12.08 -9.48 -2.91
C ARG A 261 -13.05 -9.11 -4.02
N TYR A 262 -13.61 -10.14 -4.64
CA TYR A 262 -14.61 -10.04 -5.67
C TYR A 262 -15.85 -10.75 -5.17
N VAL A 263 -17.01 -10.17 -5.43
CA VAL A 263 -18.28 -10.73 -4.97
C VAL A 263 -19.24 -10.81 -6.13
N ASN A 264 -20.02 -11.87 -6.16
CA ASN A 264 -21.04 -12.07 -7.17
C ASN A 264 -22.27 -11.23 -6.82
N MET A 265 -22.41 -10.11 -7.52
CA MET A 265 -23.47 -9.14 -7.30
C MET A 265 -24.84 -9.67 -7.75
N PHE A 266 -24.90 -10.77 -8.51
CA PHE A 266 -26.17 -11.42 -8.86
C PHE A 266 -26.94 -11.86 -7.59
N HIS A 267 -26.24 -12.40 -6.60
CA HIS A 267 -26.84 -12.84 -5.33
C HIS A 267 -26.94 -11.72 -4.31
N LEU A 268 -25.98 -10.80 -4.31
CA LEU A 268 -25.86 -9.79 -3.25
C LEU A 268 -26.72 -8.55 -3.51
N ARG A 269 -27.12 -7.90 -2.42
CA ARG A 269 -27.75 -6.56 -2.41
C ARG A 269 -27.06 -5.66 -1.40
N ARG A 270 -27.11 -4.35 -1.59
CA ARG A 270 -26.65 -3.39 -0.57
C ARG A 270 -27.58 -3.41 0.64
N SER A 271 -26.98 -3.32 1.82
CA SER A 271 -27.74 -3.20 3.06
C SER A 271 -28.52 -1.89 3.11
N LYS A 272 -29.77 -1.95 3.58
CA LYS A 272 -30.58 -0.74 3.85
C LYS A 272 -30.01 0.11 4.97
N THR A 273 -29.27 -0.51 5.90
CA THR A 273 -28.73 0.15 7.10
C THR A 273 -27.32 0.69 6.92
N SER A 274 -26.61 0.29 5.86
CA SER A 274 -25.25 0.75 5.62
C SER A 274 -24.87 0.69 4.14
N LYS A 275 -24.36 1.81 3.62
CA LYS A 275 -23.85 1.90 2.26
C LYS A 275 -22.56 1.10 2.00
N TYR A 276 -21.90 0.62 3.06
CA TYR A 276 -20.63 -0.11 2.99
C TYR A 276 -20.77 -1.62 3.21
N HIS A 277 -22.00 -2.14 3.30
CA HIS A 277 -22.23 -3.57 3.54
C HIS A 277 -23.14 -4.17 2.47
N LEU A 278 -22.76 -5.35 2.01
CA LEU A 278 -23.59 -6.21 1.18
C LEU A 278 -24.26 -7.28 2.04
N VAL A 279 -25.45 -7.67 1.63
CA VAL A 279 -26.30 -8.68 2.26
C VAL A 279 -26.50 -9.80 1.25
N ALA A 280 -26.17 -11.02 1.67
CA ALA A 280 -26.45 -12.23 0.92
C ALA A 280 -27.84 -12.78 1.27
N PRO A 281 -28.44 -13.63 0.42
CA PRO A 281 -29.67 -14.32 0.74
C PRO A 281 -29.55 -15.10 2.07
N PRO A 282 -30.60 -15.17 2.90
CA PRO A 282 -30.54 -15.85 4.20
C PRO A 282 -30.07 -17.31 4.11
N ALA A 283 -30.47 -18.03 3.04
CA ALA A 283 -30.04 -19.40 2.81
C ALA A 283 -28.50 -19.51 2.65
N ALA A 284 -27.89 -18.63 1.85
CA ALA A 284 -26.45 -18.62 1.65
C ALA A 284 -25.68 -18.19 2.91
N MET A 285 -26.22 -17.22 3.65
CA MET A 285 -25.67 -16.83 4.96
C MET A 285 -25.64 -18.01 5.93
N ASN A 286 -26.76 -18.72 6.06
CA ASN A 286 -26.87 -19.87 6.96
C ASN A 286 -25.95 -21.01 6.52
N ALA A 287 -25.85 -21.28 5.22
CA ALA A 287 -24.97 -22.32 4.69
C ALA A 287 -23.49 -22.01 4.95
N LEU A 288 -23.05 -20.77 4.71
CA LEU A 288 -21.65 -20.37 4.95
C LEU A 288 -21.28 -20.33 6.43
N CYS A 289 -22.21 -19.90 7.31
CA CYS A 289 -21.98 -19.91 8.74
C CYS A 289 -22.03 -21.32 9.35
N GLY A 290 -22.91 -22.19 8.82
CA GLY A 290 -23.09 -23.55 9.32
C GLY A 290 -22.04 -24.54 8.81
N ALA A 291 -21.85 -24.63 7.49
CA ALA A 291 -20.95 -25.60 6.87
C ALA A 291 -19.51 -25.08 6.68
N GLY A 292 -19.34 -23.76 6.51
CA GLY A 292 -18.07 -23.17 6.09
C GLY A 292 -17.09 -22.77 7.20
N ASN A 293 -17.38 -23.07 8.47
CA ASN A 293 -16.62 -22.58 9.64
C ASN A 293 -16.39 -21.05 9.65
N LEU A 294 -17.24 -20.30 8.94
CA LEU A 294 -17.14 -18.85 8.85
C LEU A 294 -18.02 -18.20 9.91
N ASP A 295 -17.40 -17.63 10.94
CA ASP A 295 -18.10 -16.76 11.88
C ASP A 295 -18.77 -15.59 11.12
N ASP A 296 -19.99 -15.23 11.52
CA ASP A 296 -20.80 -14.13 10.97
C ASP A 296 -19.98 -12.84 10.87
N ARG A 297 -19.13 -12.57 11.87
CA ARG A 297 -18.24 -11.40 11.85
C ARG A 297 -17.24 -11.44 10.69
N LYS A 298 -16.68 -12.61 10.37
CA LYS A 298 -15.78 -12.77 9.23
C LYS A 298 -16.54 -12.60 7.92
N LEU A 299 -17.73 -13.18 7.80
CA LEU A 299 -18.54 -13.08 6.58
C LEU A 299 -18.96 -11.63 6.31
N ARG A 300 -19.43 -10.90 7.33
CA ARG A 300 -19.72 -9.45 7.22
C ARG A 300 -18.50 -8.64 6.80
N LYS A 301 -17.31 -9.03 7.26
CA LYS A 301 -16.06 -8.39 6.83
C LYS A 301 -15.75 -8.71 5.36
N LEU A 302 -16.00 -9.92 4.88
CA LEU A 302 -15.83 -10.26 3.47
C LEU A 302 -16.80 -9.49 2.56
N LEU A 303 -18.03 -9.29 3.02
CA LEU A 303 -19.09 -8.55 2.35
C LEU A 303 -19.03 -7.02 2.56
N SER A 304 -17.98 -6.51 3.20
CA SER A 304 -17.79 -5.07 3.37
C SER A 304 -17.13 -4.43 2.15
N VAL A 305 -17.67 -3.29 1.75
CA VAL A 305 -17.21 -2.51 0.61
C VAL A 305 -16.32 -1.39 1.12
N THR A 306 -15.08 -1.34 0.66
CA THR A 306 -14.18 -0.24 1.02
C THR A 306 -14.58 1.03 0.28
N GLU A 307 -14.44 2.20 0.91
CA GLU A 307 -14.82 3.53 0.39
C GLU A 307 -14.39 3.77 -1.06
N TRP A 308 -13.17 3.36 -1.42
CA TRP A 308 -12.62 3.46 -2.78
C TRP A 308 -13.44 2.75 -3.88
N PHE A 309 -14.29 1.79 -3.52
CA PHE A 309 -15.10 1.00 -4.45
C PHE A 309 -16.60 1.32 -4.34
N GLU A 310 -17.00 2.31 -3.54
CA GLU A 310 -18.40 2.72 -3.39
C GLU A 310 -18.98 3.19 -4.73
N GLY A 311 -18.23 3.99 -5.50
CA GLY A 311 -18.66 4.46 -6.82
C GLY A 311 -18.92 3.31 -7.81
N ASN A 312 -18.04 2.30 -7.81
CA ASN A 312 -18.20 1.12 -8.67
C ASN A 312 -19.43 0.30 -8.28
N LEU A 313 -19.70 0.17 -6.98
CA LEU A 313 -20.92 -0.49 -6.50
C LEU A 313 -22.18 0.25 -6.95
N ALA A 314 -22.21 1.58 -6.82
CA ALA A 314 -23.36 2.37 -7.24
C ALA A 314 -23.59 2.30 -8.77
N GLN A 315 -22.52 2.27 -9.57
CA GLN A 315 -22.61 2.07 -11.00
C GLN A 315 -23.12 0.66 -11.35
N HIS A 316 -22.59 -0.36 -10.67
CA HIS A 316 -22.99 -1.76 -10.88
C HIS A 316 -24.47 -1.99 -10.55
N GLU A 317 -24.97 -1.42 -9.45
CA GLU A 317 -26.39 -1.49 -9.09
C GLU A 317 -27.33 -0.94 -10.16
N LYS A 318 -26.93 0.13 -10.86
CA LYS A 318 -27.70 0.69 -11.99
C LYS A 318 -27.66 -0.22 -13.22
N ALA A 319 -26.49 -0.81 -13.49
CA ALA A 319 -26.29 -1.70 -14.63
C ALA A 319 -26.86 -3.11 -14.40
N ARG A 320 -27.27 -3.43 -13.18
CA ARG A 320 -27.72 -4.76 -12.76
C ARG A 320 -28.80 -5.40 -13.64
N VAL A 321 -29.74 -4.59 -14.13
CA VAL A 321 -30.84 -5.08 -14.99
C VAL A 321 -30.33 -5.60 -16.34
N ASN A 322 -29.12 -5.17 -16.72
CA ASN A 322 -28.48 -5.51 -18.00
C ASN A 322 -27.40 -6.59 -17.85
N LEU A 323 -27.28 -7.24 -16.68
CA LEU A 323 -26.29 -8.31 -16.53
C LEU A 323 -26.61 -9.47 -17.48
N PRO A 324 -25.60 -10.09 -18.11
CA PRO A 324 -25.81 -11.19 -19.04
C PRO A 324 -26.49 -12.36 -18.34
N VAL A 325 -27.47 -12.97 -19.01
CA VAL A 325 -28.28 -14.10 -18.51
C VAL A 325 -27.91 -15.41 -19.21
N ASP A 326 -27.29 -15.31 -20.37
CA ASP A 326 -26.83 -16.41 -21.23
C ASP A 326 -25.61 -17.17 -20.68
N CYS A 327 -25.01 -16.70 -19.58
CA CYS A 327 -23.85 -17.33 -18.93
C CYS A 327 -24.21 -18.16 -17.68
N TRP A 328 -25.48 -18.53 -17.48
CA TRP A 328 -25.91 -19.31 -16.30
C TRP A 328 -25.28 -20.69 -16.22
N ASP A 329 -25.03 -21.34 -17.36
CA ASP A 329 -24.44 -22.68 -17.43
C ASP A 329 -22.92 -22.66 -17.57
N GLU A 330 -22.26 -21.53 -17.30
CA GLU A 330 -20.81 -21.43 -17.33
C GLU A 330 -20.18 -22.15 -16.13
N TYR A 331 -19.20 -23.02 -16.42
CA TYR A 331 -18.46 -23.78 -15.40
C TYR A 331 -17.00 -23.33 -15.35
N PHE A 332 -16.49 -23.20 -14.13
CA PHE A 332 -15.10 -22.92 -13.84
C PHE A 332 -14.38 -24.19 -13.36
N ALA A 333 -13.33 -24.57 -14.07
CA ALA A 333 -12.39 -25.61 -13.65
C ALA A 333 -11.34 -24.99 -12.71
N TYR A 334 -11.27 -25.43 -11.45
CA TYR A 334 -10.58 -24.69 -10.39
C TYR A 334 -9.25 -25.29 -9.93
#